data_AF-A0A7V6JUN8-F1
#
_entry.id   AF-A0A7V6JUN8-F1
#
_cell.length_a   1.000
_cell.length_b   1.000
_cell.length_c   1.000
_cell.angle_alpha   90.00
_cell.angle_beta   90.00
_cell.angle_gamma   90.00
#
_symmetry.space_group_name_H-M   'P 1'
#
loop_
_entity.id
_entity.type
_entity.pdbx_description
1 polymer ?
#
loop_
_entity_poly.entity_id
_entity_poly.type
_entity_poly.pdbx_seq_one_letter_code
_entity_poly.pdbx_strand_id
1 'polypeptide(L)'
;MTVDLVIAGRRIRLHSREGVEIRPDERFSAFTAPAEMPFAVHRDILPETVPDTLPQEEQSLTGTGMLSEDQCHPGTGMFPKDQCHTGTGISPEDQCHTGAGMSPEDQCHTSAGMSSRSTGTFSERVTGEDHDLDADLVVEVEPGPGEIPASAEKVFDAQLMEEVPGGVINSGEPFWEIFSGGGVTYARVFLKEPERRALLEMPNGEKRWRIFTGEVTGAPEDVGVTADLYNDRSGLAPDNFIASHLPDPSQDNAGTDYQTAGTIAEAPITVNPLPYPLDGLLFYFLFSRTGDIMIHGSGVSCQGRGWLFTGRSCSGKTTLARIFDRAGDSVIHDDRLVLCRSEDGWMMHNTPVYRNDEPRSAPLDHLWIIRHGSANVSEPVTGAEAVAMILANSIQQNWDRVAAARLAAAADDLVSSVRVSRLSFLPDGTIREYLRLRKEEEISIAASAAGALLSAGKNITVTAGGYSMWPAIRPGDKVEIAPFVEGAAAAGRIVALRRDGGFVLHRITRVMTVSGRRVIVTCGDAAARADEPAGAGMIAGIVHSVTRSGRLITPPRRRWPRWMNRITAAVAGWVRG
;
A
#
# COMPACT_ATOMS: atom_id res chain seq x y z
N MET A 1 3.28 -34.05 5.90
CA MET A 1 2.00 -33.31 6.00
C MET A 1 1.99 -32.23 4.93
N THR A 2 0.83 -31.80 4.46
CA THR A 2 0.71 -30.74 3.43
C THR A 2 -0.20 -29.62 3.92
N VAL A 3 0.22 -28.38 3.70
CA VAL A 3 -0.58 -27.16 3.92
C VAL A 3 -0.51 -26.31 2.66
N ASP A 4 -1.65 -25.98 2.06
CA ASP A 4 -1.71 -25.11 0.89
C ASP A 4 -2.13 -23.69 1.31
N LEU A 5 -1.38 -22.69 0.90
CA LEU A 5 -1.67 -21.27 1.10
C LEU A 5 -1.98 -20.61 -0.25
N VAL A 6 -2.90 -19.65 -0.26
CA VAL A 6 -3.20 -18.82 -1.44
C VAL A 6 -2.93 -17.36 -1.12
N ILE A 7 -1.82 -16.81 -1.64
CA ILE A 7 -1.41 -15.41 -1.42
C ILE A 7 -1.39 -14.68 -2.75
N ALA A 8 -2.16 -13.59 -2.88
CA ALA A 8 -2.27 -12.81 -4.11
C ALA A 8 -2.55 -13.67 -5.37
N GLY A 9 -3.39 -14.69 -5.22
CA GLY A 9 -3.74 -15.63 -6.29
C GLY A 9 -2.69 -16.71 -6.59
N ARG A 10 -1.57 -16.77 -5.84
CA ARG A 10 -0.53 -17.79 -5.98
C ARG A 10 -0.72 -18.91 -4.96
N ARG A 11 -0.73 -20.17 -5.42
CA ARG A 11 -0.78 -21.34 -4.55
C ARG A 11 0.61 -21.75 -4.11
N ILE A 12 0.88 -21.63 -2.81
CA ILE A 12 2.11 -22.06 -2.15
C ILE A 12 1.81 -23.34 -1.38
N ARG A 13 2.40 -24.45 -1.78
CA ARG A 13 2.29 -25.73 -1.08
C ARG A 13 3.46 -25.93 -0.13
N LEU A 14 3.16 -26.04 1.15
CA LEU A 14 4.14 -26.43 2.17
C LEU A 14 4.03 -27.93 2.41
N HIS A 15 5.14 -28.65 2.30
CA HIS A 15 5.18 -30.10 2.45
C HIS A 15 6.28 -30.53 3.42
N SER A 16 5.96 -31.42 4.36
CA SER A 16 6.92 -32.02 5.31
C SER A 16 6.93 -33.54 5.24
N ARG A 17 8.06 -34.14 5.65
CA ARG A 17 8.16 -35.59 5.90
C ARG A 17 7.24 -36.06 7.03
N GLU A 18 7.05 -37.37 7.13
CA GLU A 18 6.29 -38.00 8.22
C GLU A 18 6.87 -37.64 9.59
N GLY A 19 6.02 -37.45 10.60
CA GLY A 19 6.41 -37.04 11.95
C GLY A 19 6.66 -35.54 12.15
N VAL A 20 6.48 -34.71 11.12
CA VAL A 20 6.59 -33.24 11.21
C VAL A 20 5.25 -32.59 10.89
N GLU A 21 4.67 -31.90 11.87
CA GLU A 21 3.44 -31.12 11.72
C GLU A 21 3.79 -29.68 11.29
N ILE A 22 3.23 -29.23 10.18
CA ILE A 22 3.38 -27.86 9.70
C ILE A 22 2.24 -27.01 10.26
N ARG A 23 2.57 -25.98 11.03
CA ARG A 23 1.61 -25.02 11.56
C ARG A 23 2.11 -23.59 11.36
N PRO A 24 1.77 -22.95 10.23
CA PRO A 24 1.99 -21.51 10.06
C PRO A 24 1.26 -20.74 11.17
N ASP A 25 1.75 -19.55 11.49
CA ASP A 25 1.12 -18.73 12.53
C ASP A 25 -0.29 -18.22 12.13
N GLU A 26 -1.01 -17.66 13.10
CA GLU A 26 -2.41 -17.26 12.95
C GLU A 26 -2.66 -16.23 11.82
N ARG A 27 -1.63 -15.51 11.36
CA ARG A 27 -1.74 -14.56 10.24
C ARG A 27 -2.09 -15.26 8.93
N PHE A 28 -1.76 -16.55 8.80
CA PHE A 28 -1.98 -17.35 7.60
C PHE A 28 -3.28 -18.17 7.61
N SER A 29 -4.01 -18.17 8.73
CA SER A 29 -5.19 -19.00 8.92
C SER A 29 -6.24 -18.81 7.82
N ALA A 30 -6.61 -17.56 7.52
CA ALA A 30 -7.60 -17.24 6.48
C ALA A 30 -7.03 -17.34 5.05
N PHE A 31 -5.72 -17.52 4.88
CA PHE A 31 -5.07 -17.75 3.59
C PHE A 31 -4.85 -19.22 3.28
N THR A 32 -5.17 -20.11 4.22
CA THR A 32 -5.02 -21.56 4.06
C THR A 32 -6.17 -22.11 3.21
N ALA A 33 -5.84 -22.77 2.11
CA ALA A 33 -6.82 -23.44 1.27
C ALA A 33 -7.25 -24.77 1.91
N PRO A 34 -8.55 -25.13 1.88
CA PRO A 34 -9.00 -26.44 2.33
C PRO A 34 -8.41 -27.54 1.44
N ALA A 35 -8.12 -28.70 2.04
CA ALA A 35 -7.37 -29.79 1.43
C ALA A 35 -8.01 -30.41 0.16
N GLU A 36 -9.27 -30.11 -0.14
CA GLU A 36 -10.01 -30.60 -1.30
C GLU A 36 -10.75 -29.45 -2.01
N MET A 37 -10.08 -28.74 -2.91
CA MET A 37 -10.76 -27.90 -3.90
C MET A 37 -10.08 -28.08 -5.27
N PRO A 38 -10.69 -28.80 -6.22
CA PRO A 38 -10.39 -28.61 -7.64
C PRO A 38 -10.92 -27.23 -8.06
N PHE A 39 -10.04 -26.37 -8.56
CA PHE A 39 -10.40 -24.99 -8.89
C PHE A 39 -11.22 -24.94 -10.19
N ALA A 40 -12.51 -24.68 -10.07
CA ALA A 40 -13.27 -24.04 -11.13
C ALA A 40 -13.08 -22.53 -11.00
N VAL A 41 -12.31 -21.96 -11.93
CA VAL A 41 -12.37 -20.57 -12.42
C VAL A 41 -13.05 -19.57 -11.48
N HIS A 42 -12.30 -18.94 -10.58
CA HIS A 42 -12.64 -17.58 -10.12
C HIS A 42 -12.16 -16.58 -11.19
N ARG A 43 -12.85 -16.59 -12.32
CA ARG A 43 -13.11 -15.37 -13.09
C ARG A 43 -14.54 -14.99 -12.78
N ASP A 44 -14.75 -13.71 -12.54
CA ASP A 44 -16.06 -13.06 -12.39
C ASP A 44 -16.82 -13.39 -11.09
N ILE A 45 -16.56 -12.60 -10.06
CA ILE A 45 -17.61 -12.18 -9.12
C ILE A 45 -17.62 -10.66 -9.10
N LEU A 46 -18.35 -10.07 -10.06
CA LEU A 46 -18.95 -8.76 -9.87
C LEU A 46 -20.10 -8.95 -8.86
N PRO A 47 -20.27 -8.09 -7.85
CA PRO A 47 -21.45 -8.16 -7.00
C PRO A 47 -22.68 -7.78 -7.84
N GLU A 48 -23.63 -8.73 -7.92
CA GLU A 48 -24.92 -8.57 -8.57
C GLU A 48 -25.68 -7.36 -7.99
N THR A 49 -26.21 -6.56 -8.91
CA THR A 49 -27.23 -5.54 -8.67
C THR A 49 -28.50 -6.18 -8.09
N VAL A 50 -29.07 -5.56 -7.05
CA VAL A 50 -30.40 -5.89 -6.51
C VAL A 50 -31.29 -4.64 -6.54
N PRO A 51 -32.60 -4.76 -6.85
CA PRO A 51 -33.30 -3.87 -7.77
C PRO A 51 -34.11 -2.75 -7.11
N ASP A 52 -34.55 -1.82 -7.97
CA ASP A 52 -35.59 -0.82 -7.72
C ASP A 52 -36.87 -1.43 -7.13
N THR A 53 -37.21 -1.01 -5.91
CA THR A 53 -38.61 -0.93 -5.45
C THR A 53 -38.77 0.19 -4.43
N LEU A 54 -39.48 1.27 -4.82
CA LEU A 54 -40.20 2.16 -3.90
C LEU A 54 -41.44 1.44 -3.37
N PRO A 55 -41.88 1.73 -2.13
CA PRO A 55 -43.06 2.60 -2.02
C PRO A 55 -43.08 3.56 -0.81
N GLN A 56 -43.53 4.77 -1.13
CA GLN A 56 -44.46 5.70 -0.45
C GLN A 56 -44.54 5.87 1.08
N GLU A 57 -44.65 7.16 1.40
CA GLU A 57 -44.89 7.85 2.67
C GLU A 57 -46.06 7.32 3.51
N GLU A 58 -45.91 7.38 4.84
CA GLU A 58 -46.95 7.95 5.71
C GLU A 58 -46.36 8.48 7.03
N GLN A 59 -47.00 9.53 7.54
CA GLN A 59 -46.52 10.51 8.52
C GLN A 59 -46.99 10.23 9.97
N SER A 60 -46.30 10.90 10.92
CA SER A 60 -46.77 11.52 12.19
C SER A 60 -45.93 11.12 13.42
N LEU A 61 -45.09 12.03 13.98
CA LEU A 61 -45.38 13.06 15.01
C LEU A 61 -45.79 12.43 16.37
N THR A 62 -44.95 12.38 17.41
CA THR A 62 -44.65 13.44 18.42
C THR A 62 -43.90 12.74 19.58
N GLY A 63 -43.04 13.32 20.43
CA GLY A 63 -42.58 14.69 20.54
C GLY A 63 -41.53 14.88 21.66
N THR A 64 -40.98 16.10 21.66
CA THR A 64 -40.53 16.96 22.79
C THR A 64 -39.58 16.47 23.88
N GLY A 65 -38.42 17.14 23.95
CA GLY A 65 -37.65 17.43 25.17
C GLY A 65 -36.62 18.53 24.90
N MET A 66 -36.91 19.76 25.37
CA MET A 66 -36.16 21.00 25.09
C MET A 66 -34.90 21.20 25.95
N LEU A 67 -33.90 21.84 25.32
CA LEU A 67 -33.01 22.94 25.75
C LEU A 67 -32.36 22.92 27.16
N SER A 68 -31.02 23.07 27.15
CA SER A 68 -30.38 24.22 27.82
C SER A 68 -29.02 24.54 27.18
N GLU A 69 -28.85 25.82 26.83
CA GLU A 69 -27.62 26.48 26.43
C GLU A 69 -26.63 26.55 27.61
N ASP A 70 -25.33 26.47 27.34
CA ASP A 70 -24.34 27.25 28.09
C ASP A 70 -23.10 27.54 27.23
N GLN A 71 -22.66 28.79 27.31
CA GLN A 71 -21.64 29.43 26.48
C GLN A 71 -20.24 29.36 27.15
N CYS A 72 -19.18 29.18 26.33
CA CYS A 72 -17.85 29.84 26.34
C CYS A 72 -17.03 29.91 27.67
N HIS A 73 -15.72 29.61 27.81
CA HIS A 73 -14.51 29.59 26.96
C HIS A 73 -13.39 28.72 27.66
N PRO A 74 -12.07 28.93 27.44
CA PRO A 74 -11.14 28.08 26.70
C PRO A 74 -10.20 27.26 27.62
N GLY A 75 -10.21 25.94 27.49
CA GLY A 75 -9.29 25.06 28.21
C GLY A 75 -8.20 24.52 27.30
N THR A 76 -6.97 24.96 27.53
CA THR A 76 -5.72 24.42 26.97
C THR A 76 -5.64 22.91 27.23
N GLY A 77 -6.04 22.09 26.25
CA GLY A 77 -5.92 20.63 26.31
C GLY A 77 -4.69 20.16 25.53
N MET A 78 -3.69 19.68 26.24
CA MET A 78 -2.50 19.04 25.67
C MET A 78 -2.90 17.87 24.76
N PHE A 79 -2.43 17.92 23.52
CA PHE A 79 -2.48 16.81 22.57
C PHE A 79 -1.70 15.60 23.13
N PRO A 80 -2.31 14.41 23.26
CA PRO A 80 -1.54 13.19 23.37
C PRO A 80 -0.81 12.99 22.04
N LYS A 81 0.52 12.93 22.10
CA LYS A 81 1.36 12.48 21.00
C LYS A 81 1.11 10.98 20.84
N ASP A 82 0.26 10.60 19.91
CA ASP A 82 0.13 9.21 19.49
C ASP A 82 1.40 8.81 18.73
N GLN A 83 2.19 7.99 19.40
CA GLN A 83 3.37 7.34 18.87
C GLN A 83 2.91 6.35 17.79
N CYS A 84 3.41 6.55 16.58
CA CYS A 84 3.21 5.60 15.49
C CYS A 84 4.04 4.35 15.81
N HIS A 85 3.39 3.20 15.93
CA HIS A 85 4.08 1.91 15.90
C HIS A 85 4.21 1.52 14.43
N THR A 86 5.42 1.56 13.90
CA THR A 86 5.77 0.96 12.62
C THR A 86 6.54 -0.32 12.94
N GLY A 87 6.02 -1.46 12.46
CA GLY A 87 6.75 -2.72 12.55
C GLY A 87 8.10 -2.55 11.85
N THR A 88 9.18 -2.89 12.56
CA THR A 88 10.56 -2.83 12.08
C THR A 88 10.67 -3.64 10.80
N GLY A 89 10.69 -2.94 9.66
CA GLY A 89 10.46 -3.51 8.35
C GLY A 89 11.51 -3.09 7.33
N ILE A 90 11.80 -4.01 6.41
CA ILE A 90 12.52 -3.82 5.15
C ILE A 90 11.99 -2.55 4.46
N SER A 91 12.67 -1.42 4.69
CA SER A 91 12.41 -0.14 4.06
C SER A 91 13.69 0.21 3.29
N PRO A 92 13.62 0.55 1.99
CA PRO A 92 14.79 1.00 1.27
C PRO A 92 15.15 2.40 1.78
N GLU A 93 16.09 2.49 2.71
CA GLU A 93 16.71 3.77 3.04
C GLU A 93 17.92 4.06 2.14
N ASP A 94 18.00 5.32 1.72
CA ASP A 94 18.89 5.91 0.74
C ASP A 94 20.38 5.55 0.94
N GLN A 95 20.93 4.71 0.07
CA GLN A 95 22.37 4.69 -0.21
C GLN A 95 22.62 4.90 -1.71
N CYS A 96 22.42 6.14 -2.16
CA CYS A 96 22.97 6.60 -3.43
C CYS A 96 24.49 6.84 -3.27
N HIS A 97 25.32 5.87 -3.68
CA HIS A 97 26.70 6.17 -4.06
C HIS A 97 26.74 6.59 -5.53
N THR A 98 27.16 7.82 -5.78
CA THR A 98 27.42 8.39 -7.12
C THR A 98 28.56 7.65 -7.80
N GLY A 99 28.26 6.91 -8.87
CA GLY A 99 29.24 6.28 -9.76
C GLY A 99 28.90 6.57 -11.22
N ALA A 100 29.84 7.19 -11.92
CA ALA A 100 29.72 7.73 -13.27
C ALA A 100 29.35 6.68 -14.34
N GLY A 101 28.60 7.14 -15.34
CA GLY A 101 28.17 6.31 -16.47
C GLY A 101 29.27 5.95 -17.45
N MET A 102 29.03 4.87 -18.20
CA MET A 102 29.62 4.61 -19.51
C MET A 102 28.53 4.09 -20.46
N SER A 103 28.60 4.59 -21.70
CA SER A 103 27.70 4.27 -22.82
C SER A 103 27.87 2.81 -23.31
N PRO A 104 26.86 2.24 -24.00
CA PRO A 104 26.92 0.87 -24.50
C PRO A 104 27.64 0.81 -25.85
N GLU A 105 28.52 -0.18 -26.02
CA GLU A 105 28.97 -0.64 -27.33
C GLU A 105 28.13 -1.84 -27.75
N ASP A 106 27.51 -1.72 -28.92
CA ASP A 106 26.76 -2.73 -29.66
C ASP A 106 27.60 -3.96 -29.98
N GLN A 107 27.11 -5.17 -29.69
CA GLN A 107 27.36 -6.35 -30.55
C GLN A 107 26.14 -7.29 -30.59
N CYS A 108 25.49 -7.31 -31.76
CA CYS A 108 24.56 -8.34 -32.19
C CYS A 108 25.27 -9.68 -32.36
N HIS A 109 24.71 -10.76 -31.82
CA HIS A 109 24.85 -12.09 -32.43
C HIS A 109 23.52 -12.85 -32.41
N THR A 110 23.05 -13.10 -33.62
CA THR A 110 21.99 -14.04 -33.99
C THR A 110 22.54 -15.46 -33.97
N SER A 111 21.81 -16.40 -33.34
CA SER A 111 21.80 -17.79 -33.79
C SER A 111 20.55 -18.52 -33.32
N ALA A 112 19.72 -18.89 -34.30
CA ALA A 112 18.71 -19.92 -34.20
C ALA A 112 19.38 -21.30 -34.05
N GLY A 113 18.79 -22.19 -33.24
CA GLY A 113 19.26 -23.56 -33.06
C GLY A 113 18.09 -24.49 -32.76
N MET A 114 17.80 -25.36 -33.73
CA MET A 114 16.64 -26.25 -33.80
C MET A 114 16.61 -27.35 -32.75
N SER A 115 15.37 -27.74 -32.44
CA SER A 115 14.92 -28.97 -31.79
C SER A 115 15.58 -30.24 -32.35
N SER A 116 15.98 -31.14 -31.46
CA SER A 116 16.00 -32.58 -31.74
C SER A 116 15.53 -33.36 -30.52
N ARG A 117 14.32 -33.92 -30.62
CA ARG A 117 13.79 -34.98 -29.75
C ARG A 117 14.70 -36.20 -29.81
N SER A 118 15.09 -36.74 -28.66
CA SER A 118 15.52 -38.13 -28.52
C SER A 118 14.62 -38.84 -27.52
N THR A 119 13.86 -39.79 -28.04
CA THR A 119 13.09 -40.80 -27.31
C THR A 119 14.04 -41.73 -26.55
N GLY A 120 13.87 -41.81 -25.23
CA GLY A 120 14.50 -42.81 -24.36
C GLY A 120 13.50 -43.29 -23.34
N THR A 121 13.02 -44.52 -23.52
CA THR A 121 12.14 -45.27 -22.63
C THR A 121 12.87 -45.57 -21.31
N PHE A 122 12.30 -45.17 -20.17
CA PHE A 122 12.73 -45.66 -18.86
C PHE A 122 11.55 -45.94 -17.94
N SER A 123 11.71 -47.03 -17.18
CA SER A 123 10.75 -47.79 -16.39
C SER A 123 9.97 -46.99 -15.35
N GLU A 124 8.67 -47.28 -15.26
CA GLU A 124 7.76 -46.89 -14.17
C GLU A 124 8.36 -47.23 -12.79
N ARG A 125 8.47 -46.20 -11.96
CA ARG A 125 8.24 -46.26 -10.51
C ARG A 125 7.22 -45.17 -10.20
N VAL A 126 5.97 -45.58 -10.00
CA VAL A 126 4.88 -44.70 -9.58
C VAL A 126 5.10 -44.35 -8.11
N THR A 127 5.59 -43.14 -7.85
CA THR A 127 5.56 -42.51 -6.51
C THR A 127 5.20 -41.04 -6.66
N GLY A 128 3.93 -40.69 -6.41
CA GLY A 128 3.52 -39.38 -5.88
C GLY A 128 3.66 -38.11 -6.75
N GLU A 129 3.92 -38.18 -8.06
CA GLU A 129 4.20 -36.98 -8.86
C GLU A 129 2.97 -36.21 -9.40
N ASP A 130 1.76 -36.78 -9.37
CA ASP A 130 0.60 -36.16 -10.02
C ASP A 130 -0.04 -34.98 -9.25
N HIS A 131 0.35 -34.74 -8.00
CA HIS A 131 -0.25 -33.66 -7.20
C HIS A 131 0.47 -32.30 -7.33
N ASP A 132 1.72 -32.25 -7.78
CA ASP A 132 2.54 -31.02 -7.84
C ASP A 132 2.15 -30.05 -8.99
N LEU A 133 1.34 -30.50 -9.94
CA LEU A 133 1.02 -29.76 -11.16
C LEU A 133 0.21 -28.48 -10.92
N ASP A 134 -0.51 -28.39 -9.80
CA ASP A 134 -1.44 -27.29 -9.50
C ASP A 134 -0.85 -26.18 -8.60
N ALA A 135 0.41 -26.29 -8.17
CA ALA A 135 1.05 -25.30 -7.30
C ALA A 135 1.94 -24.31 -8.08
N ASP A 136 1.88 -23.02 -7.73
CA ASP A 136 2.82 -22.02 -8.23
C ASP A 136 4.21 -22.21 -7.60
N LEU A 137 4.24 -22.65 -6.35
CA LEU A 137 5.45 -22.93 -5.58
C LEU A 137 5.22 -24.13 -4.65
N VAL A 138 6.17 -25.05 -4.61
CA VAL A 138 6.25 -26.13 -3.61
C VAL A 138 7.45 -25.86 -2.71
N VAL A 139 7.23 -25.90 -1.40
CA VAL A 139 8.25 -25.66 -0.38
C VAL A 139 8.33 -26.88 0.53
N GLU A 140 9.47 -27.57 0.49
CA GLU A 140 9.75 -28.64 1.44
C GLU A 140 10.22 -28.04 2.77
N VAL A 141 9.57 -28.41 3.86
CA VAL A 141 9.85 -27.91 5.22
C VAL A 141 10.59 -28.98 5.99
N GLU A 142 11.82 -28.65 6.37
CA GLU A 142 12.73 -29.53 7.12
C GLU A 142 13.07 -28.92 8.49
N PRO A 143 12.73 -29.58 9.62
CA PRO A 143 13.25 -29.20 10.91
C PRO A 143 14.76 -29.43 10.97
N GLY A 144 15.48 -28.51 11.60
CA GLY A 144 16.94 -28.57 11.66
C GLY A 144 17.63 -27.35 11.07
N PRO A 145 18.97 -27.28 11.21
CA PRO A 145 19.78 -26.27 10.55
C PRO A 145 19.93 -26.58 9.06
N GLY A 146 19.91 -25.54 8.24
CA GLY A 146 20.33 -25.61 6.83
C GLY A 146 21.81 -25.23 6.67
N GLU A 147 22.46 -25.74 5.64
CA GLU A 147 23.86 -25.45 5.33
C GLU A 147 24.00 -24.64 4.05
N ILE A 148 24.75 -23.54 4.12
CA ILE A 148 25.12 -22.76 2.93
C ILE A 148 26.49 -23.27 2.46
N PRO A 149 26.63 -23.72 1.19
CA PRO A 149 27.92 -24.18 0.68
C PRO A 149 29.01 -23.12 0.78
N ALA A 150 30.24 -23.52 1.09
CA ALA A 150 31.38 -22.60 1.16
C ALA A 150 31.70 -21.89 -0.18
N SER A 151 31.18 -22.40 -1.29
CA SER A 151 31.28 -21.80 -2.62
C SER A 151 30.25 -20.69 -2.87
N ALA A 152 29.23 -20.54 -2.02
CA ALA A 152 28.23 -19.49 -2.16
C ALA A 152 28.76 -18.16 -1.60
N GLU A 153 28.59 -17.10 -2.39
CA GLU A 153 29.05 -15.75 -2.05
C GLU A 153 27.92 -14.99 -1.34
N LYS A 154 28.25 -14.26 -0.26
CA LYS A 154 27.29 -13.34 0.36
C LYS A 154 27.09 -12.13 -0.55
N VAL A 155 25.88 -11.95 -1.05
CA VAL A 155 25.50 -10.86 -1.98
C VAL A 155 24.70 -9.75 -1.31
N PHE A 156 24.14 -10.02 -0.12
CA PHE A 156 23.38 -9.02 0.65
C PHE A 156 23.43 -9.33 2.15
N ASP A 157 23.37 -8.27 2.96
CA ASP A 157 23.41 -8.32 4.41
C ASP A 157 22.51 -7.22 4.99
N ALA A 158 21.48 -7.61 5.75
CA ALA A 158 20.60 -6.70 6.48
C ALA A 158 20.89 -6.76 7.97
N GLN A 159 21.09 -5.58 8.55
CA GLN A 159 21.17 -5.37 9.98
C GLN A 159 19.80 -5.03 10.55
N LEU A 160 19.58 -5.40 11.80
CA LEU A 160 18.35 -5.12 12.51
C LEU A 160 18.24 -3.62 12.79
N MET A 161 17.14 -3.05 12.30
CA MET A 161 16.74 -1.67 12.57
C MET A 161 15.68 -1.70 13.66
N GLU A 162 15.87 -0.94 14.73
CA GLU A 162 14.98 -0.87 15.88
C GLU A 162 14.37 0.53 16.01
N GLU A 163 13.05 0.59 16.21
CA GLU A 163 12.39 1.85 16.52
C GLU A 163 12.52 2.15 18.00
N VAL A 164 13.22 3.24 18.32
CA VAL A 164 13.31 3.75 19.69
C VAL A 164 12.64 5.12 19.80
N PRO A 165 12.26 5.56 21.01
CA PRO A 165 11.83 6.95 21.24
C PRO A 165 12.94 7.94 20.85
N GLY A 166 12.92 8.42 19.61
CA GLY A 166 13.99 9.24 19.03
C GLY A 166 14.27 8.98 17.55
N GLY A 167 13.74 7.88 16.99
CA GLY A 167 13.91 7.50 15.60
C GLY A 167 14.34 6.04 15.47
N VAL A 168 14.71 5.66 14.25
CA VAL A 168 15.21 4.31 13.97
C VAL A 168 16.70 4.26 14.29
N ILE A 169 17.12 3.30 15.12
CA ILE A 169 18.52 3.00 15.40
C ILE A 169 18.86 1.68 14.73
N ASN A 170 20.00 1.63 14.04
CA ASN A 170 20.58 0.37 13.61
C ASN A 170 21.30 -0.27 14.81
N SER A 171 20.80 -1.42 15.28
CA SER A 171 21.42 -2.12 16.42
C SER A 171 22.75 -2.80 16.03
N GLY A 172 23.01 -2.96 14.72
CA GLY A 172 24.17 -3.66 14.17
C GLY A 172 24.05 -5.18 14.27
N GLU A 173 22.98 -5.69 14.87
CA GLU A 173 22.73 -7.12 14.97
C GLU A 173 22.31 -7.70 13.61
N PRO A 174 22.69 -8.94 13.30
CA PRO A 174 22.29 -9.57 12.04
C PRO A 174 20.79 -9.83 12.02
N PHE A 175 20.13 -9.51 10.91
CA PHE A 175 18.70 -9.74 10.73
C PHE A 175 18.43 -10.80 9.66
N TRP A 176 18.96 -10.59 8.45
CA TRP A 176 18.96 -11.61 7.40
C TRP A 176 20.06 -11.34 6.37
N GLU A 177 20.47 -12.39 5.67
CA GLU A 177 21.54 -12.35 4.67
C GLU A 177 21.13 -13.14 3.43
N ILE A 178 21.63 -12.73 2.26
CA ILE A 178 21.46 -13.47 1.01
C ILE A 178 22.80 -13.95 0.50
N PHE A 179 22.85 -15.22 0.12
CA PHE A 179 23.98 -15.83 -0.57
C PHE A 179 23.53 -16.33 -1.94
N SER A 180 24.46 -16.31 -2.90
CA SER A 180 24.24 -16.86 -4.24
C SER A 180 25.42 -17.74 -4.63
N GLY A 181 25.15 -18.94 -5.11
CA GLY A 181 26.18 -19.89 -5.51
C GLY A 181 25.60 -21.16 -6.12
N GLY A 182 26.31 -21.75 -7.08
CA GLY A 182 25.90 -23.04 -7.66
C GLY A 182 24.52 -23.04 -8.34
N GLY A 183 24.00 -21.88 -8.76
CA GLY A 183 22.65 -21.75 -9.32
C GLY A 183 21.53 -21.74 -8.28
N VAL A 184 21.85 -21.50 -7.00
CA VAL A 184 20.89 -21.43 -5.90
C VAL A 184 21.05 -20.11 -5.16
N THR A 185 19.92 -19.50 -4.80
CA THR A 185 19.86 -18.36 -3.88
C THR A 185 19.48 -18.86 -2.49
N TYR A 186 20.21 -18.42 -1.47
CA TYR A 186 20.01 -18.80 -0.08
C TYR A 186 19.66 -17.55 0.73
N ALA A 187 18.56 -17.59 1.47
CA ALA A 187 18.20 -16.53 2.41
C ALA A 187 18.28 -17.06 3.85
N ARG A 188 19.24 -16.53 4.62
CA ARG A 188 19.43 -16.88 6.03
C ARG A 188 18.78 -15.83 6.91
N VAL A 189 17.97 -16.26 7.87
CA VAL A 189 17.23 -15.39 8.79
C VAL A 189 17.62 -15.71 10.22
N PHE A 190 17.88 -14.66 11.01
CA PHE A 190 18.19 -14.76 12.44
C PHE A 190 16.94 -14.43 13.25
N LEU A 191 16.38 -15.44 13.92
CA LEU A 191 15.19 -15.32 14.76
C LEU A 191 15.62 -15.27 16.22
N LYS A 192 15.01 -14.39 17.02
CA LYS A 192 15.35 -14.20 18.44
C LYS A 192 14.49 -15.03 19.40
N GLU A 193 13.25 -15.31 19.03
CA GLU A 193 12.25 -15.91 19.93
C GLU A 193 11.45 -17.02 19.22
N PRO A 194 11.80 -18.30 19.44
CA PRO A 194 13.05 -18.77 20.07
C PRO A 194 14.27 -18.43 19.19
N GLU A 195 15.45 -18.34 19.82
CA GLU A 195 16.68 -18.05 19.09
C GLU A 195 17.03 -19.21 18.15
N ARG A 196 16.93 -18.98 16.84
CA ARG A 196 17.25 -19.98 15.82
C ARG A 196 17.60 -19.35 14.49
N ARG A 197 18.21 -20.15 13.60
CA ARG A 197 18.63 -19.72 12.26
C ARG A 197 17.85 -20.49 11.21
N ALA A 198 16.92 -19.81 10.56
CA ALA A 198 16.19 -20.39 9.45
C ALA A 198 16.93 -20.16 8.13
N LEU A 199 16.78 -21.08 7.18
CA LEU A 199 17.36 -21.00 5.85
C LEU A 199 16.30 -21.30 4.79
N LEU A 200 16.08 -20.38 3.87
CA LEU A 200 15.31 -20.60 2.66
C LEU A 200 16.25 -20.82 1.48
N GLU A 201 16.15 -21.99 0.84
CA GLU A 201 16.90 -22.36 -0.35
C GLU A 201 16.02 -22.29 -1.60
N MET A 202 16.50 -21.57 -2.59
CA MET A 202 15.77 -21.24 -3.80
C MET A 202 16.63 -21.53 -5.04
N PRO A 203 16.56 -22.76 -5.58
CA PRO A 203 17.21 -23.06 -6.85
C PRO A 203 16.65 -22.16 -7.97
N ASN A 204 17.53 -21.59 -8.77
CA ASN A 204 17.18 -20.57 -9.75
C ASN A 204 16.26 -21.16 -10.83
N GLY A 205 15.09 -20.56 -11.02
CA GLY A 205 14.12 -20.99 -12.04
C GLY A 205 13.23 -22.17 -11.64
N GLU A 206 13.53 -22.87 -10.55
CA GLU A 206 12.79 -24.06 -10.11
C GLU A 206 11.57 -23.69 -9.26
N LYS A 207 10.48 -24.46 -9.35
CA LYS A 207 9.27 -24.26 -8.50
C LYS A 207 9.37 -24.93 -7.14
N ARG A 208 10.41 -25.72 -6.90
CA ARG A 208 10.60 -26.48 -5.67
C ARG A 208 11.70 -25.84 -4.83
N TRP A 209 11.31 -25.31 -3.69
CA TRP A 209 12.18 -24.65 -2.71
C TRP A 209 12.21 -25.43 -1.41
N ARG A 210 13.13 -25.06 -0.51
CA ARG A 210 13.25 -25.70 0.80
C ARG A 210 13.39 -24.67 1.90
N ILE A 211 12.74 -24.92 3.04
CA ILE A 211 12.90 -24.16 4.27
C ILE A 211 13.46 -25.09 5.34
N PHE A 212 14.60 -24.72 5.88
CA PHE A 212 15.12 -25.26 7.14
C PHE A 212 14.69 -24.34 8.27
N THR A 213 13.90 -24.83 9.21
CA THR A 213 13.26 -23.99 10.25
C THR A 213 14.20 -23.64 11.41
N GLY A 214 15.34 -24.33 11.52
CA GLY A 214 16.45 -23.96 12.40
C GLY A 214 16.39 -24.53 13.82
N GLU A 215 15.33 -25.24 14.21
CA GLU A 215 15.26 -25.90 15.51
C GLU A 215 16.28 -27.05 15.62
N VAL A 216 16.89 -27.21 16.78
CA VAL A 216 17.76 -28.36 17.06
C VAL A 216 16.88 -29.51 17.51
N THR A 217 16.74 -30.54 16.68
CA THR A 217 15.99 -31.76 17.04
C THR A 217 16.64 -32.43 18.27
N GLY A 218 15.96 -32.40 19.43
CA GLY A 218 16.43 -33.09 20.64
C GLY A 218 16.03 -32.56 22.01
N ALA A 219 15.24 -31.49 22.14
CA ALA A 219 14.70 -31.06 23.44
C ALA A 219 13.17 -31.24 23.47
N PRO A 220 12.60 -32.03 24.40
CA PRO A 220 11.17 -32.02 24.62
C PRO A 220 10.76 -30.66 25.18
N GLU A 221 9.92 -29.94 24.45
CA GLU A 221 9.28 -28.72 24.90
C GLU A 221 8.25 -29.05 26.00
N ASP A 222 8.67 -28.99 27.26
CA ASP A 222 7.75 -28.61 28.34
C ASP A 222 7.47 -27.10 28.18
N VAL A 223 6.57 -26.76 27.25
CA VAL A 223 6.06 -25.39 27.12
C VAL A 223 4.71 -25.34 27.83
N GLY A 224 4.79 -24.88 29.08
CA GLY A 224 3.66 -24.28 29.76
C GLY A 224 3.08 -23.18 28.87
N VAL A 225 1.76 -23.28 28.65
CA VAL A 225 0.95 -22.28 27.99
C VAL A 225 1.19 -20.91 28.64
N THR A 226 1.82 -19.99 27.93
CA THR A 226 1.62 -18.55 28.13
C THR A 226 1.11 -17.96 26.83
N ALA A 227 -0.21 -18.06 26.65
CA ALA A 227 -0.95 -16.94 26.10
C ALA A 227 -0.71 -15.72 27.01
N ASP A 228 -0.73 -14.53 26.41
CA ASP A 228 -0.79 -13.21 27.05
C ASP A 228 0.53 -12.52 27.41
N LEU A 229 1.12 -11.80 26.44
CA LEU A 229 1.86 -10.56 26.69
C LEU A 229 1.64 -9.53 25.58
N TYR A 230 0.43 -8.95 25.54
CA TYR A 230 0.22 -7.54 25.23
C TYR A 230 -0.94 -7.06 26.09
N ASN A 231 -0.67 -6.75 27.36
CA ASN A 231 -1.59 -5.97 28.16
C ASN A 231 -0.84 -4.85 28.89
N ASP A 232 -1.05 -3.66 28.35
CA ASP A 232 -1.45 -2.45 29.07
C ASP A 232 -0.85 -2.23 30.47
N ARG A 233 0.17 -1.37 30.52
CA ARG A 233 0.57 -0.69 31.76
C ARG A 233 -0.21 0.61 31.88
N SER A 234 -1.37 0.56 32.51
CA SER A 234 -1.88 1.69 33.29
C SER A 234 -2.56 1.17 34.55
N GLY A 235 -1.82 1.21 35.67
CA GLY A 235 -2.34 0.87 36.97
C GLY A 235 -3.11 2.05 37.56
N LEU A 236 -4.37 1.82 37.92
CA LEU A 236 -5.06 2.45 39.04
C LEU A 236 -6.10 1.45 39.58
N ALA A 237 -5.89 0.96 40.80
CA ALA A 237 -6.90 0.23 41.58
C ALA A 237 -8.01 1.20 42.04
N PRO A 238 -9.19 0.70 42.45
CA PRO A 238 -9.33 0.25 43.84
C PRO A 238 -10.22 -0.99 44.09
N ASP A 239 -9.79 -1.75 45.09
CA ASP A 239 -10.51 -2.37 46.22
C ASP A 239 -11.77 -3.27 46.07
N ASN A 240 -11.65 -4.36 46.84
CA ASN A 240 -12.66 -5.19 47.50
C ASN A 240 -13.38 -6.29 46.67
N PHE A 241 -13.12 -7.57 46.98
CA PHE A 241 -13.97 -8.39 47.86
C PHE A 241 -13.45 -9.85 47.99
N ILE A 242 -13.09 -10.21 49.23
CA ILE A 242 -13.33 -11.46 49.98
C ILE A 242 -13.09 -12.86 49.35
N ALA A 243 -12.01 -13.48 49.84
CA ALA A 243 -11.75 -14.89 50.24
C ALA A 243 -12.75 -16.04 49.98
N SER A 244 -12.22 -17.22 49.64
CA SER A 244 -12.23 -18.46 50.47
C SER A 244 -11.60 -19.66 49.72
N HIS A 245 -10.50 -20.21 50.24
CA HIS A 245 -10.41 -21.53 50.91
C HIS A 245 -9.98 -22.71 50.01
N LEU A 246 -8.70 -23.08 50.17
CA LEU A 246 -8.16 -24.46 50.03
C LEU A 246 -8.81 -25.38 51.09
N PRO A 247 -8.82 -26.71 50.88
CA PRO A 247 -7.71 -27.54 51.38
C PRO A 247 -7.32 -28.76 50.50
N ASP A 248 -6.01 -28.99 50.41
CA ASP A 248 -5.35 -30.30 50.28
C ASP A 248 -5.23 -30.91 51.73
N PRO A 249 -4.83 -32.17 52.05
CA PRO A 249 -4.37 -33.30 51.22
C PRO A 249 -4.86 -34.70 51.66
N SER A 250 -4.55 -35.76 50.89
CA SER A 250 -4.12 -37.05 51.48
C SER A 250 -3.50 -38.02 50.45
N GLN A 251 -2.56 -38.81 50.97
CA GLN A 251 -1.52 -39.59 50.31
C GLN A 251 -1.94 -41.02 49.87
N ASP A 252 -0.98 -41.67 49.19
CA ASP A 252 -0.67 -43.11 49.15
C ASP A 252 -1.27 -43.95 48.00
N ASN A 253 -0.41 -44.33 47.04
CA ASN A 253 0.28 -45.62 47.13
C ASN A 253 1.27 -45.84 45.98
N ALA A 254 2.46 -46.31 46.34
CA ALA A 254 3.46 -46.85 45.43
C ALA A 254 3.06 -48.27 44.98
N GLY A 255 3.11 -48.50 43.67
CA GLY A 255 2.99 -49.81 43.05
C GLY A 255 3.83 -49.84 41.78
N THR A 256 5.06 -50.33 41.88
CA THR A 256 5.91 -50.72 40.76
C THR A 256 5.28 -51.88 40.01
N ASP A 257 4.97 -51.68 38.73
CA ASP A 257 4.73 -52.77 37.78
C ASP A 257 5.53 -52.57 36.49
N TYR A 258 5.93 -53.71 35.95
CA TYR A 258 7.02 -53.90 35.01
C TYR A 258 6.74 -53.36 33.60
N GLN A 259 7.82 -52.91 32.97
CA GLN A 259 7.95 -52.50 31.57
C GLN A 259 7.16 -53.40 30.61
N THR A 260 6.19 -52.80 29.92
CA THR A 260 5.87 -53.20 28.54
C THR A 260 6.55 -52.17 27.65
N ALA A 261 7.55 -52.61 26.88
CA ALA A 261 8.18 -51.80 25.83
C ALA A 261 7.15 -51.58 24.70
N GLY A 262 6.22 -50.65 24.93
CA GLY A 262 5.47 -50.02 23.87
C GLY A 262 6.40 -49.04 23.18
N THR A 263 6.54 -49.18 21.85
CA THR A 263 7.13 -48.16 21.00
C THR A 263 6.43 -46.84 21.33
N ILE A 264 7.10 -45.94 22.05
CA ILE A 264 6.62 -44.58 22.22
C ILE A 264 6.71 -44.00 20.81
N ALA A 265 5.57 -43.88 20.13
CA ALA A 265 5.50 -43.07 18.92
C ALA A 265 5.94 -41.67 19.34
N GLU A 266 7.12 -41.24 18.91
CA GLU A 266 7.61 -39.89 19.15
C GLU A 266 6.52 -38.92 18.69
N ALA A 267 6.12 -38.00 19.59
CA ALA A 267 5.13 -37.01 19.26
C ALA A 267 5.61 -36.19 18.05
N PRO A 268 4.73 -35.89 17.08
CA PRO A 268 5.14 -35.17 15.88
C PRO A 268 5.71 -33.80 16.24
N ILE A 269 6.84 -33.44 15.64
CA ILE A 269 7.47 -32.13 15.84
C ILE A 269 6.61 -31.10 15.12
N THR A 270 6.04 -30.13 15.85
CA THR A 270 5.29 -29.02 15.25
C THR A 270 6.25 -27.87 14.94
N VAL A 271 6.24 -27.39 13.70
CA VAL A 271 7.08 -26.26 13.26
C VAL A 271 6.26 -25.15 12.63
N ASN A 272 6.66 -23.90 12.88
CA ASN A 272 6.20 -22.74 12.12
C ASN A 272 7.19 -22.46 10.97
N PRO A 273 6.83 -22.75 9.71
CA PRO A 273 7.72 -22.56 8.57
C PRO A 273 7.83 -21.11 8.09
N LEU A 274 6.95 -20.20 8.53
CA LEU A 274 6.84 -18.83 7.99
C LEU A 274 6.92 -17.75 9.09
N PRO A 275 7.90 -17.79 10.00
CA PRO A 275 8.10 -16.71 10.96
C PRO A 275 8.57 -15.44 10.25
N TYR A 276 8.23 -14.27 10.80
CA TYR A 276 8.80 -13.01 10.33
C TYR A 276 10.32 -12.96 10.58
N PRO A 277 11.15 -12.48 9.63
CA PRO A 277 10.84 -11.98 8.27
C PRO A 277 10.93 -13.02 7.13
N LEU A 278 11.03 -14.31 7.42
CA LEU A 278 11.21 -15.37 6.42
C LEU A 278 10.03 -15.43 5.43
N ASP A 279 8.82 -15.21 5.93
CA ASP A 279 7.60 -15.06 5.14
C ASP A 279 7.69 -13.95 4.08
N GLY A 280 8.11 -12.76 4.49
CA GLY A 280 8.28 -11.61 3.60
C GLY A 280 9.32 -11.88 2.52
N LEU A 281 10.41 -12.59 2.88
CA LEU A 281 11.42 -13.02 1.90
C LEU A 281 10.87 -14.06 0.92
N LEU A 282 10.13 -15.06 1.40
CA LEU A 282 9.48 -16.06 0.56
C LEU A 282 8.57 -15.38 -0.48
N PHE A 283 7.69 -14.48 -0.02
CA PHE A 283 6.80 -13.71 -0.88
C PHE A 283 7.55 -12.87 -1.88
N TYR A 284 8.59 -12.17 -1.41
CA TYR A 284 9.39 -11.30 -2.25
C TYR A 284 10.09 -12.05 -3.39
N PHE A 285 10.74 -13.17 -3.08
CA PHE A 285 11.36 -14.00 -4.12
C PHE A 285 10.31 -14.67 -5.02
N LEU A 286 9.14 -15.02 -4.51
CA LEU A 286 8.06 -15.60 -5.32
C LEU A 286 7.52 -14.59 -6.33
N PHE A 287 7.12 -13.40 -5.89
CA PHE A 287 6.49 -12.37 -6.73
C PHE A 287 7.48 -11.72 -7.71
N SER A 288 8.74 -11.54 -7.31
CA SER A 288 9.79 -11.04 -8.22
C SER A 288 10.06 -11.99 -9.40
N ARG A 289 9.77 -13.29 -9.26
CA ARG A 289 9.94 -14.25 -10.37
C ARG A 289 8.92 -14.09 -11.48
N THR A 290 7.72 -13.62 -11.14
CA THR A 290 6.61 -13.45 -12.08
C THR A 290 6.50 -12.01 -12.59
N GLY A 291 7.30 -11.09 -12.02
CA GLY A 291 7.22 -9.67 -12.34
C GLY A 291 6.10 -8.95 -11.60
N ASP A 292 5.56 -9.57 -10.54
CA ASP A 292 4.61 -8.92 -9.64
C ASP A 292 5.37 -7.92 -8.75
N ILE A 293 4.73 -6.80 -8.42
CA ILE A 293 5.38 -5.69 -7.72
C ILE A 293 4.98 -5.70 -6.25
N MET A 294 5.94 -5.93 -5.35
CA MET A 294 5.73 -5.65 -3.92
C MET A 294 6.03 -4.19 -3.62
N ILE A 295 5.01 -3.46 -3.17
CA ILE A 295 5.07 -2.01 -2.94
C ILE A 295 4.61 -1.66 -1.54
N HIS A 296 5.31 -0.73 -0.91
CA HIS A 296 4.92 -0.19 0.38
C HIS A 296 3.88 0.94 0.19
N GLY A 297 2.71 0.80 0.82
CA GLY A 297 1.57 1.64 0.52
C GLY A 297 0.34 1.32 1.37
N SER A 298 -0.72 2.10 1.18
CA SER A 298 -2.06 1.72 1.62
C SER A 298 -3.01 1.64 0.44
N GLY A 299 -3.67 0.49 0.29
CA GLY A 299 -4.65 0.23 -0.76
C GLY A 299 -6.06 0.30 -0.21
N VAL A 300 -6.97 0.95 -0.93
CA VAL A 300 -8.40 1.02 -0.58
C VAL A 300 -9.26 0.77 -1.82
N SER A 301 -10.41 0.15 -1.65
CA SER A 301 -11.45 0.03 -2.66
C SER A 301 -12.62 0.94 -2.31
N CYS A 302 -12.84 1.96 -3.13
CA CYS A 302 -13.93 2.93 -2.98
C CYS A 302 -14.85 2.87 -4.21
N GLN A 303 -16.08 2.40 -4.03
CA GLN A 303 -17.07 2.22 -5.11
C GLN A 303 -16.56 1.37 -6.28
N GLY A 304 -15.84 0.27 -5.98
CA GLY A 304 -15.27 -0.61 -6.99
C GLY A 304 -14.00 -0.10 -7.66
N ARG A 305 -13.51 1.11 -7.31
CA ARG A 305 -12.21 1.63 -7.77
C ARG A 305 -11.16 1.40 -6.70
N GLY A 306 -10.08 0.70 -7.05
CA GLY A 306 -8.93 0.53 -6.18
C GLY A 306 -7.95 1.68 -6.29
N TRP A 307 -7.65 2.32 -5.17
CA TRP A 307 -6.66 3.38 -5.04
C TRP A 307 -5.52 2.93 -4.15
N LEU A 308 -4.30 3.08 -4.65
CA LEU A 308 -3.07 2.83 -3.90
C LEU A 308 -2.42 4.16 -3.52
N PHE A 309 -2.15 4.36 -2.24
CA PHE A 309 -1.43 5.51 -1.72
C PHE A 309 -0.03 5.10 -1.30
N THR A 310 1.00 5.65 -1.95
CA THR A 310 2.39 5.34 -1.66
C THR A 310 3.24 6.60 -1.54
N GLY A 311 4.41 6.51 -0.91
CA GLY A 311 5.30 7.63 -0.65
C GLY A 311 6.19 7.38 0.56
N ARG A 312 7.03 8.37 0.90
CA ARG A 312 7.97 8.29 2.03
C ARG A 312 7.32 7.85 3.34
N SER A 313 8.08 7.24 4.24
CA SER A 313 7.64 6.97 5.60
C SER A 313 7.09 8.25 6.25
N CYS A 314 6.02 8.11 7.05
CA CYS A 314 5.28 9.22 7.66
C CYS A 314 4.57 10.18 6.69
N SER A 315 4.39 9.82 5.40
CA SER A 315 3.59 10.61 4.45
C SER A 315 2.08 10.59 4.70
N GLY A 316 1.61 9.70 5.59
CA GLY A 316 0.20 9.57 5.99
C GLY A 316 -0.60 8.46 5.31
N LYS A 317 0.07 7.38 4.86
CA LYS A 317 -0.55 6.17 4.26
C LYS A 317 -1.61 5.55 5.17
N THR A 318 -1.26 5.26 6.42
CA THR A 318 -2.18 4.73 7.43
C THR A 318 -3.29 5.74 7.79
N THR A 319 -2.99 7.05 7.73
CA THR A 319 -4.00 8.09 7.93
C THR A 319 -5.07 8.03 6.84
N LEU A 320 -4.68 7.87 5.57
CA LEU A 320 -5.62 7.70 4.46
C LEU A 320 -6.43 6.40 4.61
N ALA A 321 -5.78 5.27 4.92
CA ALA A 321 -6.49 4.01 5.17
C ALA A 321 -7.60 4.18 6.22
N ARG A 322 -7.29 4.82 7.37
CA ARG A 322 -8.27 5.10 8.44
C ARG A 322 -9.40 6.05 8.01
N ILE A 323 -9.12 7.05 7.17
CA ILE A 323 -10.14 7.98 6.67
C ILE A 323 -11.17 7.24 5.82
N PHE A 324 -10.70 6.36 4.94
CA PHE A 324 -11.55 5.55 4.05
C PHE A 324 -12.32 4.48 4.83
N ASP A 325 -11.64 3.78 5.75
CA ASP A 325 -12.24 2.79 6.64
C ASP A 325 -13.40 3.38 7.46
N ARG A 326 -13.18 4.54 8.11
CA ARG A 326 -14.22 5.25 8.87
C ARG A 326 -15.39 5.73 8.02
N ALA A 327 -15.19 5.88 6.71
CA ALA A 327 -16.23 6.23 5.76
C ALA A 327 -16.96 5.00 5.17
N GLY A 328 -16.60 3.79 5.60
CA GLY A 328 -17.20 2.53 5.16
C GLY A 328 -16.63 1.99 3.85
N ASP A 329 -15.49 2.50 3.37
CA ASP A 329 -14.80 1.93 2.21
C ASP A 329 -13.93 0.74 2.65
N SER A 330 -13.65 -0.18 1.72
CA SER A 330 -12.86 -1.37 2.03
C SER A 330 -11.36 -1.06 1.97
N VAL A 331 -10.65 -1.17 3.10
CA VAL A 331 -9.18 -1.16 3.08
C VAL A 331 -8.70 -2.51 2.58
N ILE A 332 -7.79 -2.53 1.61
CA ILE A 332 -7.12 -3.76 1.16
C ILE A 332 -5.96 -4.05 2.10
N HIS A 333 -5.06 -3.08 2.28
CA HIS A 333 -3.94 -3.16 3.21
C HIS A 333 -3.37 -1.76 3.49
N ASP A 334 -2.50 -1.62 4.49
CA ASP A 334 -1.85 -0.37 4.89
C ASP A 334 -0.33 -0.49 5.11
N ASP A 335 0.28 -1.64 4.79
CA ASP A 335 1.74 -1.85 4.83
C ASP A 335 2.30 -2.26 3.46
N ARG A 336 2.39 -3.56 3.15
CA ARG A 336 2.98 -4.09 1.92
C ARG A 336 1.91 -4.73 1.06
N LEU A 337 1.74 -4.23 -0.14
CA LEU A 337 0.81 -4.79 -1.12
C LEU A 337 1.57 -5.49 -2.23
N VAL A 338 0.91 -6.47 -2.84
CA VAL A 338 1.38 -7.12 -4.06
C VAL A 338 0.51 -6.63 -5.21
N LEU A 339 1.14 -6.10 -6.25
CA LEU A 339 0.48 -5.72 -7.48
C LEU A 339 0.74 -6.80 -8.53
N CYS A 340 -0.33 -7.46 -8.97
CA CYS A 340 -0.28 -8.54 -9.94
C CYS A 340 -0.89 -8.07 -11.26
N ARG A 341 -0.25 -8.43 -12.38
CA ARG A 341 -0.83 -8.22 -13.72
C ARG A 341 -1.81 -9.36 -14.03
N SER A 342 -3.08 -9.03 -14.27
CA SER A 342 -4.11 -9.94 -14.78
C SER A 342 -4.41 -9.68 -16.26
N GLU A 343 -5.33 -10.43 -16.89
CA GLU A 343 -5.78 -10.11 -18.26
C GLU A 343 -6.51 -8.77 -18.32
N ASP A 344 -7.34 -8.47 -17.32
CA ASP A 344 -8.23 -7.30 -17.29
C ASP A 344 -7.57 -6.03 -16.75
N GLY A 345 -6.35 -6.11 -16.23
CA GLY A 345 -5.61 -4.95 -15.71
C GLY A 345 -4.63 -5.31 -14.63
N TRP A 346 -4.37 -4.37 -13.73
CA TRP A 346 -3.57 -4.58 -12.53
C TRP A 346 -4.49 -4.79 -11.33
N MET A 347 -4.13 -5.75 -10.48
CA MET A 347 -4.82 -6.04 -9.23
C MET A 347 -3.89 -5.75 -8.06
N MET A 348 -4.41 -5.17 -6.99
CA MET A 348 -3.70 -5.05 -5.71
C MET A 348 -4.24 -6.06 -4.70
N HIS A 349 -3.33 -6.72 -3.99
CA HIS A 349 -3.63 -7.75 -3.00
C HIS A 349 -2.96 -7.41 -1.66
N ASN A 350 -3.61 -7.79 -0.57
CA ASN A 350 -2.98 -7.77 0.74
C ASN A 350 -2.08 -8.99 0.97
N THR A 351 -1.27 -8.92 2.02
CA THR A 351 -0.41 -10.00 2.50
C THR A 351 -0.73 -10.30 3.96
N PRO A 352 -0.47 -11.52 4.46
CA PRO A 352 -0.72 -11.89 5.86
C PRO A 352 0.26 -11.19 6.81
N VAL A 353 -0.08 -9.99 7.27
CA VAL A 353 0.76 -9.20 8.18
C VAL A 353 0.14 -9.17 9.58
N TYR A 354 -1.18 -9.02 9.68
CA TYR A 354 -1.89 -8.95 10.94
C TYR A 354 -2.55 -10.29 11.29
N ARG A 355 -2.77 -10.51 12.59
CA ARG A 355 -3.55 -11.64 13.08
C ARG A 355 -4.95 -11.58 12.48
N ASN A 356 -5.42 -12.70 11.92
CA ASN A 356 -6.72 -12.84 11.28
C ASN A 356 -6.93 -11.91 10.07
N ASP A 357 -5.86 -11.50 9.38
CA ASP A 357 -6.02 -10.87 8.07
C ASP A 357 -6.73 -11.82 7.11
N GLU A 358 -7.77 -11.34 6.44
CA GLU A 358 -8.46 -12.08 5.38
C GLU A 358 -7.93 -11.66 4.00
N PRO A 359 -7.89 -12.58 3.01
CA PRO A 359 -7.52 -12.24 1.65
C PRO A 359 -8.45 -11.18 1.05
N ARG A 360 -7.87 -10.05 0.64
CA ARG A 360 -8.57 -8.92 0.01
C ARG A 360 -7.86 -8.48 -1.25
N SER A 361 -8.65 -8.16 -2.27
CA SER A 361 -8.14 -7.76 -3.58
C SER A 361 -9.01 -6.66 -4.18
N ALA A 362 -8.42 -5.79 -4.99
CA ALA A 362 -9.16 -4.82 -5.79
C ALA A 362 -8.44 -4.47 -7.09
N PRO A 363 -9.16 -4.12 -8.17
CA PRO A 363 -8.56 -3.61 -9.40
C PRO A 363 -7.90 -2.25 -9.13
N LEU A 364 -6.67 -2.08 -9.61
CA LEU A 364 -5.90 -0.86 -9.40
C LEU A 364 -6.26 0.17 -10.48
N ASP A 365 -7.11 1.14 -10.12
CA ASP A 365 -7.53 2.25 -10.99
C ASP A 365 -6.50 3.40 -10.97
N HIS A 366 -5.95 3.70 -9.78
CA HIS A 366 -5.08 4.87 -9.61
C HIS A 366 -4.03 4.66 -8.51
N LEU A 367 -2.79 5.06 -8.80
CA LEU A 367 -1.68 5.11 -7.86
C LEU A 367 -1.33 6.57 -7.50
N TRP A 368 -1.44 6.90 -6.22
CA TRP A 368 -1.23 8.23 -5.67
C TRP A 368 0.10 8.30 -4.91
N ILE A 369 1.02 9.13 -5.39
CA ILE A 369 2.27 9.47 -4.69
C ILE A 369 1.96 10.57 -3.67
N ILE A 370 1.78 10.22 -2.41
CA ILE A 370 1.25 11.11 -1.39
C ILE A 370 2.31 11.97 -0.70
N ARG A 371 1.92 13.20 -0.35
CA ARG A 371 2.68 14.13 0.49
C ARG A 371 1.73 14.98 1.33
N HIS A 372 2.24 15.49 2.46
CA HIS A 372 1.50 16.43 3.28
C HIS A 372 1.27 17.75 2.52
N GLY A 373 0.04 18.23 2.52
CA GLY A 373 -0.37 19.44 1.82
C GLY A 373 -1.16 20.42 2.68
N SER A 374 -1.27 21.66 2.21
CA SER A 374 -2.17 22.66 2.78
C SER A 374 -3.59 22.61 2.19
N ALA A 375 -3.78 21.80 1.14
CA ALA A 375 -5.04 21.58 0.42
C ALA A 375 -4.98 20.23 -0.31
N ASN A 376 -6.15 19.66 -0.65
CA ASN A 376 -6.26 18.51 -1.54
C ASN A 376 -6.00 18.97 -2.97
N VAL A 377 -4.88 18.56 -3.53
CA VAL A 377 -4.48 18.87 -4.91
C VAL A 377 -3.60 17.75 -5.41
N SER A 378 -3.71 17.46 -6.70
CA SER A 378 -2.86 16.47 -7.34
C SER A 378 -2.36 16.91 -8.71
N GLU A 379 -1.44 16.14 -9.24
CA GLU A 379 -0.88 16.37 -10.56
C GLU A 379 -0.52 15.03 -11.17
N PRO A 380 -0.90 14.77 -12.45
CA PRO A 380 -0.52 13.54 -13.11
C PRO A 380 1.00 13.46 -13.24
N VAL A 381 1.53 12.24 -13.11
CA VAL A 381 2.94 11.91 -13.33
C VAL A 381 2.98 10.85 -14.42
N THR A 382 3.90 10.98 -15.37
CA THR A 382 3.94 10.09 -16.54
C THR A 382 5.37 9.68 -16.90
N GLY A 383 5.50 8.62 -17.69
CA GLY A 383 6.78 8.14 -18.22
C GLY A 383 7.79 7.77 -17.13
N ALA A 384 9.07 8.02 -17.41
CA ALA A 384 10.18 7.64 -16.55
C ALA A 384 10.08 8.20 -15.11
N GLU A 385 9.45 9.37 -14.94
CA GLU A 385 9.25 9.95 -13.61
C GLU A 385 8.28 9.12 -12.76
N ALA A 386 7.20 8.61 -13.36
CA ALA A 386 6.25 7.73 -12.68
C ALA A 386 6.89 6.38 -12.34
N VAL A 387 7.63 5.80 -13.29
CA VAL A 387 8.37 4.55 -13.09
C VAL A 387 9.35 4.69 -11.93
N ALA A 388 10.18 5.74 -11.92
CA ALA A 388 11.13 5.99 -10.84
C ALA A 388 10.43 6.13 -9.47
N MET A 389 9.27 6.79 -9.41
CA MET A 389 8.51 6.93 -8.17
C MET A 389 7.92 5.60 -7.68
N ILE A 390 7.44 4.74 -8.58
CA ILE A 390 6.95 3.40 -8.21
C ILE A 390 8.11 2.54 -7.70
N LEU A 391 9.23 2.50 -8.44
CA LEU A 391 10.42 1.76 -8.05
C LEU A 391 10.92 2.21 -6.67
N ALA A 392 10.98 3.52 -6.41
CA ALA A 392 11.44 4.06 -5.13
C ALA A 392 10.58 3.64 -3.93
N ASN A 393 9.34 3.19 -4.13
CA ASN A 393 8.48 2.69 -3.06
C ASN A 393 8.28 1.17 -3.12
N SER A 394 8.92 0.49 -4.07
CA SER A 394 8.89 -0.97 -4.23
C SER A 394 10.06 -1.63 -3.51
N ILE A 395 9.91 -2.89 -3.12
CA ILE A 395 10.99 -3.68 -2.54
C ILE A 395 11.96 -4.10 -3.66
N GLN A 396 13.26 -3.81 -3.51
CA GLN A 396 14.27 -3.97 -4.57
C GLN A 396 15.39 -4.97 -4.23
N GLN A 397 15.88 -5.64 -5.27
CA GLN A 397 17.02 -6.57 -5.26
C GLN A 397 18.18 -5.88 -5.96
N ASN A 398 18.93 -5.06 -5.23
CA ASN A 398 20.00 -4.27 -5.86
C ASN A 398 21.18 -5.14 -6.34
N TRP A 399 21.28 -6.38 -5.87
CA TRP A 399 22.33 -7.32 -6.25
C TRP A 399 21.96 -8.20 -7.46
N ASP A 400 20.67 -8.42 -7.75
CA ASP A 400 20.21 -9.23 -8.90
C ASP A 400 19.75 -8.33 -10.05
N ARG A 401 20.58 -8.25 -11.10
CA ARG A 401 20.26 -7.44 -12.29
C ARG A 401 19.03 -7.93 -13.05
N VAL A 402 18.78 -9.23 -13.07
CA VAL A 402 17.64 -9.81 -13.80
C VAL A 402 16.35 -9.48 -13.08
N ALA A 403 16.33 -9.63 -11.75
CA ALA A 403 15.18 -9.24 -10.93
C ALA A 403 14.92 -7.72 -11.01
N ALA A 404 15.97 -6.90 -10.91
CA ALA A 404 15.85 -5.45 -11.05
C ALA A 404 15.31 -5.01 -12.42
N ALA A 405 15.79 -5.63 -13.51
CA ALA A 405 15.30 -5.34 -14.86
C ALA A 405 13.82 -5.75 -15.03
N ARG A 406 13.42 -6.89 -14.46
CA ARG A 406 12.03 -7.34 -14.48
C ARG A 406 11.11 -6.40 -13.69
N LEU A 407 11.53 -5.95 -12.51
CA LEU A 407 10.78 -4.98 -11.72
C LEU A 407 10.62 -3.64 -12.46
N ALA A 408 11.68 -3.17 -13.13
CA ALA A 408 11.62 -1.96 -13.96
C ALA A 408 10.65 -2.11 -15.15
N ALA A 409 10.67 -3.26 -15.82
CA ALA A 409 9.74 -3.55 -16.91
C ALA A 409 8.28 -3.64 -16.43
N ALA A 410 8.05 -4.27 -15.28
CA ALA A 410 6.73 -4.34 -14.65
C ALA A 410 6.20 -2.95 -14.25
N ALA A 411 7.06 -2.09 -13.69
CA ALA A 411 6.70 -0.72 -13.35
C ALA A 411 6.35 0.11 -14.60
N ASP A 412 7.05 -0.10 -15.72
CA ASP A 412 6.73 0.56 -17.00
C ASP A 412 5.37 0.09 -17.55
N ASP A 413 5.10 -1.22 -17.54
CA ASP A 413 3.78 -1.76 -17.92
C ASP A 413 2.65 -1.24 -17.02
N LEU A 414 2.90 -1.12 -15.71
CA LEU A 414 1.97 -0.52 -14.76
C LEU A 414 1.64 0.93 -15.12
N VAL A 415 2.65 1.76 -15.38
CA VAL A 415 2.44 3.17 -15.75
C VAL A 415 1.72 3.32 -17.10
N SER A 416 1.82 2.32 -17.98
CA SER A 416 1.14 2.35 -19.28
C SER A 416 -0.38 2.19 -19.19
N SER A 417 -0.88 1.58 -18.10
CA SER A 417 -2.28 1.19 -17.95
C SER A 417 -2.96 1.74 -16.67
N VAL A 418 -2.17 2.03 -15.64
CA VAL A 418 -2.63 2.59 -14.36
C VAL A 418 -2.26 4.05 -14.26
N ARG A 419 -3.22 4.89 -13.87
CA ARG A 419 -2.97 6.32 -13.68
C ARG A 419 -2.08 6.55 -12.47
N VAL A 420 -1.08 7.42 -12.63
CA VAL A 420 -0.17 7.83 -11.55
C VAL A 420 -0.27 9.33 -11.34
N SER A 421 -0.45 9.76 -10.09
CA SER A 421 -0.52 11.18 -9.74
C SER A 421 0.18 11.45 -8.41
N ARG A 422 0.80 12.62 -8.25
CA ARG A 422 1.16 13.12 -6.92
C ARG A 422 -0.08 13.66 -6.24
N LEU A 423 -0.21 13.45 -4.94
CA LEU A 423 -1.32 13.93 -4.14
C LEU A 423 -0.80 14.66 -2.90
N SER A 424 -0.97 15.98 -2.89
CA SER A 424 -0.94 16.76 -1.65
C SER A 424 -2.32 16.67 -1.01
N PHE A 425 -2.40 16.30 0.27
CA PHE A 425 -3.69 16.13 0.94
C PHE A 425 -3.74 16.77 2.33
N LEU A 426 -4.98 17.06 2.76
CA LEU A 426 -5.35 17.35 4.14
C LEU A 426 -5.76 16.04 4.82
N PRO A 427 -5.31 15.77 6.06
CA PRO A 427 -5.60 14.53 6.78
C PRO A 427 -7.01 14.53 7.41
N ASP A 428 -8.03 14.82 6.60
CA ASP A 428 -9.44 14.82 7.01
C ASP A 428 -10.34 14.23 5.91
N GLY A 429 -11.63 14.02 6.20
CA GLY A 429 -12.57 13.38 5.27
C GLY A 429 -12.77 14.10 3.93
N THR A 430 -12.33 15.36 3.79
CA THR A 430 -12.46 16.09 2.52
C THR A 430 -11.62 15.49 1.40
N ILE A 431 -10.56 14.72 1.72
CA ILE A 431 -9.74 14.06 0.71
C ILE A 431 -10.53 12.99 -0.05
N ARG A 432 -11.37 12.25 0.66
CA ARG A 432 -12.20 11.20 0.08
C ARG A 432 -13.16 11.77 -0.96
N GLU A 433 -13.88 12.84 -0.60
CA GLU A 433 -14.81 13.50 -1.52
C GLU A 433 -14.08 14.11 -2.71
N TYR A 434 -12.90 14.68 -2.48
CA TYR A 434 -12.05 15.21 -3.54
C TYR A 434 -11.66 14.15 -4.58
N LEU A 435 -11.26 12.95 -4.13
CA LEU A 435 -10.90 11.85 -5.04
C LEU A 435 -12.12 11.22 -5.72
N ARG A 436 -13.27 11.16 -5.03
CA ARG A 436 -14.51 10.58 -5.59
C ARG A 436 -15.09 11.41 -6.73
N LEU A 437 -15.12 12.73 -6.60
CA LEU A 437 -15.76 13.66 -7.54
C LEU A 437 -15.00 13.82 -8.87
N ARG A 438 -13.89 13.12 -9.05
CA ARG A 438 -13.07 13.22 -10.25
C ARG A 438 -13.62 12.39 -11.41
N LYS A 439 -13.98 13.09 -12.49
CA LYS A 439 -14.26 12.52 -13.82
C LYS A 439 -13.07 12.79 -14.74
N GLU A 440 -12.00 12.01 -14.63
CA GLU A 440 -10.69 12.42 -15.16
C GLU A 440 -10.50 12.27 -16.67
N GLU A 441 -11.09 11.29 -17.35
CA GLU A 441 -10.78 11.07 -18.78
C GLU A 441 -11.26 12.19 -19.70
N GLU A 442 -12.55 12.56 -19.63
CA GLU A 442 -13.10 13.64 -20.45
C GLU A 442 -12.49 15.01 -20.08
N ILE A 443 -12.22 15.22 -18.77
CA ILE A 443 -11.62 16.47 -18.28
C ILE A 443 -10.16 16.58 -18.74
N SER A 444 -9.39 15.49 -18.72
CA SER A 444 -7.99 15.46 -19.16
C SER A 444 -7.84 15.72 -20.65
N ILE A 445 -8.66 15.07 -21.48
CA ILE A 445 -8.64 15.30 -22.94
C ILE A 445 -9.04 16.75 -23.26
N ALA A 446 -10.11 17.24 -22.63
CA ALA A 446 -10.56 18.62 -22.83
C ALA A 446 -9.52 19.65 -22.35
N ALA A 447 -8.88 19.40 -21.20
CA ALA A 447 -7.85 20.28 -20.65
C ALA A 447 -6.56 20.26 -21.47
N SER A 448 -6.18 19.11 -22.02
CA SER A 448 -5.05 18.99 -22.96
C SER A 448 -5.31 19.81 -24.22
N ALA A 449 -6.48 19.63 -24.85
CA ALA A 449 -6.88 20.41 -26.03
C ALA A 449 -6.93 21.91 -25.73
N ALA A 450 -7.56 22.30 -24.62
CA ALA A 450 -7.61 23.68 -24.16
C ALA A 450 -6.21 24.25 -23.85
N GLY A 451 -5.33 23.43 -23.29
CA GLY A 451 -3.94 23.75 -23.02
C GLY A 451 -3.14 24.00 -24.30
N ALA A 452 -3.36 23.21 -25.35
CA ALA A 452 -2.75 23.39 -26.66
C ALA A 452 -3.25 24.67 -27.36
N LEU A 453 -4.54 24.98 -27.24
CA LEU A 453 -5.11 26.23 -27.77
C LEU A 453 -4.49 27.47 -27.10
N LEU A 454 -4.35 27.46 -25.77
CA LEU A 454 -3.70 28.53 -25.02
C LEU A 454 -2.22 28.69 -25.44
N SER A 455 -1.49 27.59 -25.59
CA SER A 455 -0.10 27.62 -26.08
C SER A 455 0.02 28.12 -27.52
N ALA A 456 -1.00 27.89 -28.36
CA ALA A 456 -1.11 28.44 -29.71
C ALA A 456 -1.57 29.91 -29.75
N GLY A 457 -1.67 30.57 -28.59
CA GLY A 457 -2.06 31.99 -28.49
C GLY A 457 -3.57 32.25 -28.62
N LYS A 458 -4.41 31.21 -28.52
CA LYS A 458 -5.86 31.35 -28.61
C LYS A 458 -6.50 31.49 -27.23
N ASN A 459 -7.54 32.31 -27.14
CA ASN A 459 -8.40 32.35 -25.96
C ASN A 459 -9.29 31.12 -25.92
N ILE A 460 -9.58 30.64 -24.72
CA ILE A 460 -10.54 29.55 -24.49
C ILE A 460 -11.64 30.02 -23.54
N THR A 461 -12.80 29.37 -23.60
CA THR A 461 -13.87 29.55 -22.62
C THR A 461 -14.14 28.22 -21.95
N VAL A 462 -14.14 28.21 -20.61
CA VAL A 462 -14.43 27.03 -19.80
C VAL A 462 -15.61 27.29 -18.87
N THR A 463 -16.37 26.26 -18.53
CA THR A 463 -17.44 26.37 -17.52
C THR A 463 -16.86 26.05 -16.15
N ALA A 464 -17.02 26.95 -15.18
CA ALA A 464 -16.56 26.72 -13.82
C ALA A 464 -17.43 25.65 -13.13
N GLY A 465 -16.80 24.60 -12.59
CA GLY A 465 -17.49 23.54 -11.84
C GLY A 465 -17.34 23.63 -10.31
N GLY A 466 -16.27 24.26 -9.82
CA GLY A 466 -15.91 24.27 -8.40
C GLY A 466 -16.39 25.51 -7.62
N TYR A 467 -16.40 25.39 -6.30
CA TYR A 467 -16.76 26.46 -5.36
C TYR A 467 -15.55 27.22 -4.77
N SER A 468 -14.32 26.82 -5.11
CA SER A 468 -13.10 27.39 -4.51
C SER A 468 -12.95 28.90 -4.74
N MET A 469 -13.52 29.42 -5.83
CA MET A 469 -13.49 30.84 -6.20
C MET A 469 -14.76 31.61 -5.82
N TRP A 470 -15.63 31.02 -5.02
CA TRP A 470 -16.83 31.71 -4.55
C TRP A 470 -16.47 32.96 -3.71
N PRO A 471 -17.15 34.10 -3.89
CA PRO A 471 -18.27 34.36 -4.81
C PRO A 471 -17.85 34.92 -6.19
N ALA A 472 -16.54 35.15 -6.41
CA ALA A 472 -16.04 35.80 -7.61
C ALA A 472 -16.33 34.99 -8.88
N ILE A 473 -16.13 33.68 -8.82
CA ILE A 473 -16.53 32.72 -9.86
C ILE A 473 -17.41 31.68 -9.19
N ARG A 474 -18.56 31.39 -9.81
CA ARG A 474 -19.56 30.45 -9.31
C ARG A 474 -19.67 29.24 -10.24
N PRO A 475 -20.08 28.07 -9.72
CA PRO A 475 -20.42 26.94 -10.56
C PRO A 475 -21.48 27.31 -11.62
N GLY A 476 -21.19 26.99 -12.88
CA GLY A 476 -21.98 27.34 -14.06
C GLY A 476 -21.56 28.64 -14.77
N ASP A 477 -20.68 29.45 -14.19
CA ASP A 477 -20.14 30.63 -14.87
C ASP A 477 -19.26 30.21 -16.06
N LYS A 478 -19.36 30.93 -17.18
CA LYS A 478 -18.43 30.77 -18.32
C LYS A 478 -17.24 31.70 -18.12
N VAL A 479 -16.03 31.15 -18.05
CA VAL A 479 -14.80 31.89 -17.78
C VAL A 479 -13.94 31.92 -19.04
N GLU A 480 -13.61 33.12 -19.50
CA GLU A 480 -12.68 33.32 -20.60
C GLU A 480 -11.24 33.36 -20.08
N ILE A 481 -10.40 32.48 -20.60
CA ILE A 481 -8.99 32.37 -20.26
C ILE A 481 -8.16 32.75 -21.49
N ALA A 482 -7.30 33.74 -21.31
CA ALA A 482 -6.36 34.19 -22.32
C ALA A 482 -4.96 33.60 -22.06
N PRO A 483 -4.09 33.49 -23.09
CA PRO A 483 -2.70 33.08 -22.94
C PRO A 483 -1.98 33.92 -21.86
N PHE A 484 -1.17 33.27 -21.04
CA PHE A 484 -0.41 33.95 -20.00
C PHE A 484 0.90 34.53 -20.55
N VAL A 485 1.18 35.78 -20.21
CA VAL A 485 2.46 36.45 -20.49
C VAL A 485 3.16 36.68 -19.16
N GLU A 486 4.46 36.40 -19.06
CA GLU A 486 5.21 36.39 -17.80
C GLU A 486 5.17 37.75 -17.05
N GLY A 487 5.00 38.86 -17.77
CA GLY A 487 4.80 40.20 -17.22
C GLY A 487 3.39 40.47 -16.63
N ALA A 488 2.41 39.59 -16.86
CA ALA A 488 1.02 39.78 -16.44
C ALA A 488 0.71 39.30 -15.01
N ALA A 489 1.65 38.59 -14.37
CA ALA A 489 1.48 38.14 -12.98
C ALA A 489 1.48 39.32 -12.00
N ALA A 490 0.29 39.62 -11.45
CA ALA A 490 0.10 40.65 -10.44
C ALA A 490 -0.90 40.19 -9.38
N ALA A 491 -0.69 40.60 -8.13
CA ALA A 491 -1.61 40.31 -7.04
C ALA A 491 -3.03 40.82 -7.37
N GLY A 492 -4.04 40.01 -7.06
CA GLY A 492 -5.44 40.25 -7.36
C GLY A 492 -5.92 39.73 -8.73
N ARG A 493 -5.02 39.36 -9.65
CA ARG A 493 -5.40 38.68 -10.91
C ARG A 493 -5.81 37.23 -10.63
N ILE A 494 -6.65 36.67 -11.48
CA ILE A 494 -7.04 35.25 -11.43
C ILE A 494 -6.35 34.54 -12.58
N VAL A 495 -5.71 33.41 -12.29
CA VAL A 495 -5.00 32.59 -13.27
C VAL A 495 -5.60 31.20 -13.32
N ALA A 496 -5.49 30.57 -14.48
CA ALA A 496 -5.75 29.15 -14.66
C ALA A 496 -4.45 28.38 -14.45
N LEU A 497 -4.39 27.55 -13.42
CA LEU A 497 -3.27 26.67 -13.13
C LEU A 497 -3.53 25.29 -13.73
N ARG A 498 -2.50 24.68 -14.33
CA ARG A 498 -2.52 23.28 -14.77
C ARG A 498 -2.42 22.41 -13.51
N ARG A 499 -3.54 21.81 -13.11
CA ARG A 499 -3.64 20.95 -11.92
C ARG A 499 -4.73 19.92 -12.15
N ASP A 500 -4.57 18.73 -11.57
CA ASP A 500 -5.62 17.70 -11.56
C ASP A 500 -6.08 17.20 -12.93
N GLY A 501 -5.18 17.17 -13.93
CA GLY A 501 -5.56 16.87 -15.31
C GLY A 501 -6.48 17.94 -15.92
N GLY A 502 -6.65 19.09 -15.27
CA GLY A 502 -7.58 20.16 -15.63
C GLY A 502 -7.00 21.56 -15.42
N PHE A 503 -7.91 22.52 -15.25
CA PHE A 503 -7.56 23.87 -14.83
C PHE A 503 -8.18 24.20 -13.47
N VAL A 504 -7.33 24.64 -12.54
CA VAL A 504 -7.76 25.25 -11.28
C VAL A 504 -7.63 26.75 -11.39
N LEU A 505 -8.75 27.46 -11.32
CA LEU A 505 -8.79 28.92 -11.37
C LEU A 505 -8.57 29.47 -9.97
N HIS A 506 -7.46 30.14 -9.68
CA HIS A 506 -7.23 30.78 -8.37
C HIS A 506 -6.65 32.18 -8.50
N ARG A 507 -6.84 32.99 -7.46
CA ARG A 507 -6.37 34.37 -7.42
C ARG A 507 -4.92 34.45 -6.96
N ILE A 508 -4.08 35.16 -7.70
CA ILE A 508 -2.72 35.51 -7.27
C ILE A 508 -2.83 36.39 -6.02
N THR A 509 -2.28 35.91 -4.91
CA THR A 509 -2.21 36.66 -3.66
C THR A 509 -0.84 37.31 -3.46
N ARG A 510 0.22 36.65 -3.95
CA ARG A 510 1.59 37.16 -3.87
C ARG A 510 2.38 36.76 -5.11
N VAL A 511 3.28 37.64 -5.54
CA VAL A 511 4.30 37.36 -6.55
C VAL A 511 5.64 37.54 -5.84
N MET A 512 6.54 36.59 -5.98
CA MET A 512 7.86 36.62 -5.36
C MET A 512 8.92 36.08 -6.30
N THR A 513 10.18 36.33 -5.97
CA THR A 513 11.33 35.81 -6.71
C THR A 513 12.11 34.89 -5.79
N VAL A 514 12.30 33.63 -6.20
CA VAL A 514 13.07 32.62 -5.46
C VAL A 514 14.17 32.11 -6.39
N SER A 515 15.42 32.22 -5.96
CA SER A 515 16.61 31.79 -6.73
C SER A 515 16.62 32.33 -8.18
N GLY A 516 16.25 33.60 -8.35
CA GLY A 516 16.19 34.26 -9.67
C GLY A 516 14.97 33.94 -10.53
N ARG A 517 14.08 33.01 -10.11
CA ARG A 517 12.85 32.67 -10.82
C ARG A 517 11.64 33.32 -10.17
N ARG A 518 10.71 33.87 -10.97
CA ARG A 518 9.43 34.36 -10.46
C ARG A 518 8.51 33.19 -10.14
N VAL A 519 7.94 33.21 -8.94
CA VAL A 519 6.90 32.27 -8.50
C VAL A 519 5.71 33.05 -7.95
N ILE A 520 4.51 32.49 -8.11
CA ILE A 520 3.27 33.08 -7.63
C ILE A 520 2.67 32.21 -6.53
N VAL A 521 2.03 32.82 -5.56
CA VAL A 521 1.18 32.12 -4.59
C VAL A 521 -0.26 32.49 -4.88
N THR A 522 -1.05 31.46 -5.20
CA THR A 522 -2.47 31.61 -5.50
C THR A 522 -3.33 31.15 -4.33
N CYS A 523 -4.60 31.53 -4.32
CA CYS A 523 -5.58 31.04 -3.37
C CYS A 523 -6.98 31.22 -3.93
N GLY A 524 -7.82 30.20 -3.80
CA GLY A 524 -9.25 30.33 -4.07
C GLY A 524 -9.91 31.36 -3.14
N ASP A 525 -10.90 32.11 -3.64
CA ASP A 525 -11.59 33.14 -2.86
C ASP A 525 -12.40 32.58 -1.66
N ALA A 526 -12.79 31.31 -1.70
CA ALA A 526 -13.37 30.55 -0.60
C ALA A 526 -12.42 29.44 -0.07
N ALA A 527 -11.20 29.32 -0.59
CA ALA A 527 -10.25 28.34 -0.08
C ALA A 527 -9.75 28.70 1.34
N ALA A 528 -9.60 27.69 2.19
CA ALA A 528 -9.17 27.84 3.58
C ALA A 528 -7.70 28.28 3.68
N ARG A 529 -6.85 27.72 2.82
CA ARG A 529 -5.41 27.99 2.78
C ARG A 529 -4.97 28.45 1.39
N ALA A 530 -3.81 29.09 1.34
CA ALA A 530 -3.17 29.42 0.07
C ALA A 530 -2.55 28.16 -0.55
N ASP A 531 -2.46 28.16 -1.87
CA ASP A 531 -1.78 27.14 -2.64
C ASP A 531 -0.26 27.19 -2.41
N GLU A 532 0.42 26.08 -2.71
CA GLU A 532 1.87 26.06 -2.81
C GLU A 532 2.37 27.03 -3.92
N PRO A 533 3.56 27.63 -3.75
CA PRO A 533 4.15 28.51 -4.76
C PRO A 533 4.26 27.82 -6.13
N ALA A 534 3.63 28.40 -7.14
CA ALA A 534 3.63 27.90 -8.51
C ALA A 534 4.62 28.70 -9.38
N GLY A 535 5.47 27.99 -10.13
CA GLY A 535 6.30 28.59 -11.17
C GLY A 535 5.51 28.95 -12.43
N ALA A 536 6.11 29.72 -13.34
CA ALA A 536 5.46 30.15 -14.59
C ALA A 536 4.95 28.97 -15.44
N GLY A 537 5.65 27.84 -15.46
CA GLY A 537 5.24 26.64 -16.21
C GLY A 537 3.92 25.99 -15.75
N MET A 538 3.49 26.27 -14.52
CA MET A 538 2.21 25.77 -14.00
C MET A 538 1.01 26.63 -14.42
N ILE A 539 1.26 27.82 -14.97
CA ILE A 539 0.20 28.76 -15.37
C ILE A 539 -0.19 28.45 -16.82
N ALA A 540 -1.43 27.99 -17.01
CA ALA A 540 -1.98 27.78 -18.34
C ALA A 540 -2.38 29.10 -19.02
N GLY A 541 -2.95 30.02 -18.25
CA GLY A 541 -3.54 31.23 -18.77
C GLY A 541 -3.98 32.19 -17.67
N ILE A 542 -4.47 33.36 -18.08
CA ILE A 542 -5.02 34.38 -17.19
C ILE A 542 -6.51 34.55 -17.46
N VAL A 543 -7.31 34.66 -16.40
CA VAL A 543 -8.74 34.92 -16.53
C VAL A 543 -8.93 36.36 -16.97
N HIS A 544 -9.55 36.53 -18.14
CA HIS A 544 -9.86 37.84 -18.72
C HIS A 544 -11.24 38.32 -18.29
N SER A 545 -12.25 37.45 -18.41
CA SER A 545 -13.64 37.79 -18.14
C SER A 545 -14.45 36.59 -17.63
N VAL A 546 -15.57 36.87 -16.95
CA VAL A 546 -16.51 35.84 -16.45
C VAL A 546 -17.91 36.22 -16.90
N THR A 547 -18.64 35.30 -17.51
CA THR A 547 -20.04 35.49 -17.91
C THR A 547 -20.95 34.70 -16.99
N ARG A 548 -21.85 35.41 -16.29
CA ARG A 548 -22.85 34.83 -15.39
C ARG A 548 -24.25 35.20 -15.88
N SER A 549 -25.08 34.21 -16.15
CA SER A 549 -26.46 34.42 -16.64
C SER A 549 -26.52 35.39 -17.83
N GLY A 550 -25.57 35.28 -18.76
CA GLY A 550 -25.47 36.12 -19.96
C GLY A 550 -24.85 37.51 -19.74
N ARG A 551 -24.51 37.91 -18.51
CA ARG A 551 -23.86 39.19 -18.22
C ARG A 551 -22.36 39.03 -18.05
N LEU A 552 -21.59 39.87 -18.74
CA LEU A 552 -20.14 39.95 -18.58
C LEU A 552 -19.80 40.63 -17.25
N ILE A 553 -18.97 39.96 -16.45
CA ILE A 553 -18.50 40.38 -15.13
C ILE A 553 -16.97 40.42 -15.17
N THR A 554 -16.40 41.54 -14.71
CA THR A 554 -14.98 41.59 -14.39
C THR A 554 -14.80 41.14 -12.94
N PRO A 555 -14.02 40.08 -12.65
CA PRO A 555 -13.81 39.62 -11.30
C PRO A 555 -13.21 40.76 -10.44
N PRO A 556 -13.78 41.05 -9.26
CA PRO A 556 -13.27 42.13 -8.41
C PRO A 556 -11.82 41.83 -8.02
N ARG A 557 -10.96 42.85 -8.00
CA ARG A 557 -9.55 42.70 -7.55
C ARG A 557 -9.41 42.63 -6.03
N ARG A 558 -10.38 43.19 -5.29
CA ARG A 558 -10.40 43.25 -3.83
C ARG A 558 -11.25 42.13 -3.25
N ARG A 559 -10.74 41.47 -2.20
CA ARG A 559 -11.34 40.28 -1.60
C ARG A 559 -12.08 40.62 -0.30
N TRP A 560 -13.17 39.91 -0.04
CA TRP A 560 -13.81 39.86 1.28
C TRP A 560 -13.00 38.93 2.23
N PRO A 561 -13.20 39.02 3.56
CA PRO A 561 -12.59 38.09 4.50
C PRO A 561 -12.91 36.62 4.15
N ARG A 562 -11.89 35.75 4.13
CA ARG A 562 -12.00 34.37 3.61
C ARG A 562 -13.08 33.53 4.30
N TRP A 563 -13.26 33.73 5.60
CA TRP A 563 -14.23 33.01 6.40
C TRP A 563 -15.68 33.33 6.00
N MET A 564 -15.99 34.58 5.61
CA MET A 564 -17.32 34.95 5.08
C MET A 564 -17.60 34.26 3.74
N ASN A 565 -16.61 34.21 2.85
CA ASN A 565 -16.75 33.53 1.56
C ASN A 565 -16.96 32.02 1.75
N ARG A 566 -16.30 31.40 2.72
CA ARG A 566 -16.47 29.98 3.06
C ARG A 566 -17.87 29.64 3.54
N ILE A 567 -18.41 30.44 4.48
CA ILE A 567 -19.76 30.23 5.01
C ILE A 567 -20.78 30.33 3.87
N THR A 568 -20.69 31.37 3.05
CA THR A 568 -21.63 31.56 1.92
C THR A 568 -21.47 30.51 0.82
N ALA A 569 -20.26 29.99 0.59
CA ALA A 569 -20.04 28.88 -0.33
C ALA A 569 -20.64 27.57 0.18
N ALA A 570 -20.48 27.27 1.48
CA ALA A 570 -21.05 26.07 2.10
C ALA A 570 -22.59 26.09 2.04
N VAL A 571 -23.21 27.22 2.37
CA VAL A 571 -24.68 27.41 2.24
C VAL A 571 -25.13 27.25 0.79
N ALA A 572 -24.42 27.83 -0.17
CA ALA A 572 -24.76 27.72 -1.59
C ALA A 572 -24.56 26.31 -2.17
N GLY A 573 -23.64 25.53 -1.61
CA GLY A 573 -23.48 24.10 -1.93
C GLY A 573 -24.64 23.28 -1.38
N TRP A 574 -25.03 23.53 -0.13
CA TRP A 574 -26.08 22.77 0.57
C TRP A 574 -27.50 23.00 0.04
N VAL A 575 -27.78 24.17 -0.54
CA VAL A 575 -29.09 24.49 -1.17
C VAL A 575 -29.23 23.90 -2.58
N ARG A 576 -28.14 23.40 -3.18
CA ARG A 576 -28.11 22.86 -4.56
C ARG A 576 -27.82 21.35 -4.65
N GLY A 577 -27.34 20.74 -3.57
CA GLY A 577 -27.29 19.28 -3.41
C GLY A 577 -28.57 18.81 -2.74
#